data_AF-B3LKM2-F1
#
_entry.id   AF-B3LKM2-F1
#
_cell.length_a   1.000
_cell.length_b   1.000
_cell.length_c   1.000
_cell.angle_alpha   90.00
_cell.angle_beta   90.00
_cell.angle_gamma   90.00
#
_symmetry.space_group_name_H-M   'P 1'
#
loop_
_entity.id
_entity.type
_entity.pdbx_description
1 polymer ?
#
loop_
_entity_poly.entity_id
_entity_poly.type
_entity_poly.pdbx_seq_one_letter_code
_entity_poly.pdbx_strand_id
1 'polypeptide(L)'
;MSSDALKALLQWGASFGVIVPEELKFLYTDLKGIICVCEKDIDNPSIKIPPEIVISRNLPMKFFGLSESTKNINGWLKLFFAKIKFDRDNDTIVDNVRVNDKFKPYLDALPSRLNSPLVWNPSELKRLSSTNIGNSIHEKFEGIFKEWFELVSSSDMFDLERVADDVQTFHNLDELTYEALYEKILKITELQRPTIWYSFPAFLWSHLIFISRAFPEYVLNRNCPDNSIVLLPIVDLLNHDYRSKVKWYPENGWFCYEKIGTASQSRELSNNYGGKGNEELLSGYGFVLEDNIFDSVALKVKLPLDVVSTILETEPSLKLPLLSDYTTYAFENKDCVQQEKKATRSATDYINGVTYFINIQNEQCLEPLLDLFTYLSKAEEEDLHDLRARLQGIQMLRNALQSKLNSITGPPATDDSYAIDPYRVYCADVYTKGQKQILKEALTRLKKLEKTMLSENKHQLLTMSKILKNDPAFAETELPSLFSNEDGEEVIFESTYDLLILWILLKTKKNSYPTKYEWVGQRYTNFKQTAYISDDAKAFHTAYFEKQDDVDLAEVDHAIQFVVDNSFTRTSSTTEETILVRK
;
A
#
# COMPACT_ATOMS: atom_id res chain seq x y z
N MET A 1 -7.59 30.77 -2.72
CA MET A 1 -6.95 31.46 -3.86
C MET A 1 -7.94 32.45 -4.45
N SER A 2 -7.50 33.63 -4.91
CA SER A 2 -8.42 34.63 -5.49
C SER A 2 -8.58 34.42 -7.00
N SER A 3 -9.74 34.81 -7.54
CA SER A 3 -9.98 34.87 -9.00
C SER A 3 -8.94 35.75 -9.72
N ASP A 4 -8.35 36.72 -9.02
CA ASP A 4 -7.34 37.63 -9.58
C ASP A 4 -6.01 36.93 -9.87
N ALA A 5 -5.58 36.01 -9.00
CA ALA A 5 -4.35 35.24 -9.22
C ALA A 5 -4.45 34.35 -10.46
N LEU A 6 -5.61 33.69 -10.66
CA LEU A 6 -5.87 32.90 -11.87
C LEU A 6 -5.86 33.78 -13.12
N LYS A 7 -6.51 34.94 -13.08
CA LYS A 7 -6.52 35.88 -14.21
C LYS A 7 -5.10 36.36 -14.55
N ALA A 8 -4.29 36.71 -13.55
CA ALA A 8 -2.91 37.12 -13.74
C ALA A 8 -2.06 35.99 -14.35
N LEU A 9 -2.24 34.74 -13.91
CA LEU A 9 -1.56 33.58 -14.48
C LEU A 9 -1.91 33.38 -15.97
N LEU A 10 -3.19 33.45 -16.34
CA LEU A 10 -3.60 33.27 -17.74
C LEU A 10 -3.09 34.40 -18.64
N GLN A 11 -3.12 35.65 -18.17
CA GLN A 11 -2.56 36.80 -18.88
C GLN A 11 -1.04 36.67 -19.06
N TRP A 12 -0.35 36.23 -18.00
CA TRP A 12 1.08 35.93 -18.05
C TRP A 12 1.39 34.82 -19.06
N GLY A 13 0.66 33.70 -19.03
CA GLY A 13 0.85 32.61 -19.99
C GLY A 13 0.63 33.06 -21.43
N ALA A 14 -0.43 33.84 -21.68
CA ALA A 14 -0.69 34.42 -23.00
C ALA A 14 0.46 35.32 -23.47
N SER A 15 1.11 36.09 -22.58
CA SER A 15 2.27 36.92 -22.93
C SER A 15 3.51 36.12 -23.36
N PHE A 16 3.59 34.83 -22.97
CA PHE A 16 4.62 33.89 -23.43
C PHE A 16 4.17 33.04 -24.64
N GLY A 17 2.95 33.25 -25.14
CA GLY A 17 2.42 32.52 -26.30
C GLY A 17 1.72 31.21 -25.96
N VAL A 18 1.35 30.96 -24.69
CA VAL A 18 0.50 29.81 -24.34
C VAL A 18 -0.78 29.81 -25.17
N ILE A 19 -1.11 28.68 -25.77
CA ILE A 19 -2.31 28.51 -26.59
C ILE A 19 -3.36 27.76 -25.78
N VAL A 20 -4.45 28.44 -25.46
CA VAL A 20 -5.68 27.88 -24.90
C VAL A 20 -6.82 28.22 -25.86
N PRO A 21 -7.59 27.22 -26.37
CA PRO A 21 -8.77 27.45 -27.20
C PRO A 21 -9.75 28.44 -26.54
N GLU A 22 -10.40 29.30 -27.33
CA GLU A 22 -11.33 30.31 -26.82
C GLU A 22 -12.57 29.70 -26.16
N GLU A 23 -12.89 28.46 -26.52
CA GLU A 23 -13.97 27.66 -25.95
C GLU A 23 -13.63 27.12 -24.56
N LEU A 24 -12.37 27.21 -24.12
CA LEU A 24 -11.96 26.75 -22.80
C LEU A 24 -11.83 27.91 -21.83
N LYS A 25 -12.36 27.71 -20.62
CA LYS A 25 -12.31 28.71 -19.56
C LYS A 25 -11.88 28.10 -18.24
N PHE A 26 -10.83 28.66 -17.67
CA PHE A 26 -10.45 28.35 -16.30
C PHE A 26 -11.25 29.20 -15.32
N LEU A 27 -11.74 28.56 -14.26
CA LEU A 27 -12.47 29.21 -13.18
C LEU A 27 -12.22 28.50 -11.84
N TYR A 28 -12.49 29.19 -10.75
CA TYR A 28 -12.34 28.66 -9.40
C TYR A 28 -13.67 28.16 -8.86
N THR A 29 -13.63 27.04 -8.14
CA THR A 29 -14.75 26.48 -7.37
C THR A 29 -14.29 26.14 -5.96
N ASP A 30 -15.19 26.24 -4.98
CA ASP A 30 -14.84 25.95 -3.59
C ASP A 30 -14.50 24.46 -3.37
N LEU A 31 -15.13 23.56 -4.13
CA LEU A 31 -14.97 22.12 -3.95
C LEU A 31 -13.75 21.54 -4.69
N LYS A 32 -13.52 21.94 -5.94
CA LYS A 32 -12.47 21.35 -6.80
C LYS A 32 -11.27 22.28 -7.00
N GLY A 33 -11.28 23.48 -6.43
CA GLY A 33 -10.29 24.48 -6.73
C GLY A 33 -10.44 24.98 -8.17
N ILE A 34 -9.32 25.15 -8.88
CA ILE A 34 -9.35 25.56 -10.29
C ILE A 34 -9.85 24.40 -11.14
N ILE A 35 -10.78 24.71 -12.04
CA ILE A 35 -11.27 23.79 -13.08
C ILE A 35 -11.14 24.48 -14.44
N CYS A 36 -11.02 23.69 -15.50
CA CYS A 36 -11.18 24.17 -16.88
C CYS A 36 -12.52 23.66 -17.41
N VAL A 37 -13.39 24.52 -17.93
CA VAL A 37 -14.67 24.13 -18.52
C VAL A 37 -14.73 24.48 -19.99
N CYS A 38 -15.49 23.70 -20.75
CA CYS A 38 -15.80 24.02 -22.14
C CYS A 38 -17.03 24.94 -22.18
N GLU A 39 -16.90 26.17 -22.67
CA GLU A 39 -18.02 27.09 -22.88
C GLU A 39 -18.87 26.72 -24.10
N LYS A 40 -18.32 25.95 -25.04
CA LYS A 40 -18.98 25.38 -26.23
C LYS A 40 -18.45 23.98 -26.50
N ASP A 41 -19.20 23.20 -27.28
CA ASP A 41 -18.73 21.93 -27.80
C ASP A 41 -17.49 22.15 -28.67
N ILE A 42 -16.41 21.42 -28.38
CA ILE A 42 -15.15 21.48 -29.14
C ILE A 42 -14.60 20.08 -29.34
N ASP A 43 -14.16 19.79 -30.57
CA ASP A 43 -13.53 18.53 -30.92
C ASP A 43 -12.03 18.59 -30.71
N ASN A 44 -11.51 17.60 -29.99
CA ASN A 44 -10.10 17.44 -29.70
C ASN A 44 -9.40 18.71 -29.15
N PRO A 45 -9.94 19.37 -28.11
CA PRO A 45 -9.35 20.61 -27.61
C PRO A 45 -7.92 20.36 -27.14
N SER A 46 -7.01 21.25 -27.54
CA SER A 46 -5.58 21.16 -27.24
C SER A 46 -5.05 22.40 -26.54
N ILE A 47 -4.25 22.24 -25.48
CA ILE A 47 -3.53 23.33 -24.79
C ILE A 47 -2.05 23.16 -25.06
N LYS A 48 -1.36 24.23 -25.47
CA LYS A 48 0.08 24.20 -25.79
C LYS A 48 0.88 25.11 -24.87
N ILE A 49 1.92 24.56 -24.27
CA ILE A 49 2.82 25.23 -23.32
C ILE A 49 4.19 25.42 -23.98
N PRO A 50 4.68 26.68 -24.10
CA PRO A 50 5.96 26.98 -24.70
C PRO A 50 7.12 26.63 -23.74
N PRO A 51 8.30 26.25 -24.27
CA PRO A 51 9.45 25.81 -23.45
C PRO A 51 9.93 26.89 -22.46
N GLU A 52 9.71 28.17 -22.76
CA GLU A 52 10.15 29.31 -21.95
C GLU A 52 9.51 29.33 -20.55
N ILE A 53 8.32 28.75 -20.37
CA ILE A 53 7.63 28.74 -19.07
C ILE A 53 7.68 27.38 -18.37
N VAL A 54 8.37 26.40 -18.95
CA VAL A 54 8.57 25.08 -18.33
C VAL A 54 9.58 25.20 -17.21
N ILE A 55 9.21 24.74 -16.02
CA ILE A 55 10.10 24.68 -14.86
C ILE A 55 10.71 23.27 -14.84
N SER A 56 11.99 23.18 -15.19
CA SER A 56 12.73 21.91 -15.36
C SER A 56 14.09 21.96 -14.68
N ARG A 57 14.79 20.82 -14.65
CA ARG A 57 16.16 20.67 -14.12
C ARG A 57 17.18 21.64 -14.70
N ASN A 58 16.94 22.22 -15.88
CA ASN A 58 17.83 23.21 -16.48
C ASN A 58 17.98 24.48 -15.62
N LEU A 59 16.94 24.87 -14.89
CA LEU A 59 16.97 26.06 -14.03
C LEU A 59 17.93 25.91 -12.84
N PRO A 60 17.83 24.89 -11.98
CA PRO A 60 18.79 24.68 -10.90
C PRO A 60 20.19 24.37 -11.45
N MET A 61 20.35 23.67 -12.57
CA MET A 61 21.67 23.43 -13.17
C MET A 61 22.39 24.72 -13.51
N LYS A 62 21.70 25.66 -14.15
CA LYS A 62 22.29 26.97 -14.48
C LYS A 62 22.51 27.84 -13.25
N PHE A 63 21.56 27.85 -12.32
CA PHE A 63 21.63 28.71 -11.14
C PHE A 63 22.70 28.27 -10.14
N PHE A 64 22.77 26.97 -9.83
CA PHE A 64 23.71 26.42 -8.84
C PHE A 64 25.01 25.89 -9.48
N GLY A 65 25.13 25.91 -10.81
CA GLY A 65 26.31 25.38 -11.52
C GLY A 65 26.41 23.85 -11.49
N LEU A 66 25.27 23.15 -11.54
CA LEU A 66 25.21 21.68 -11.49
C LEU A 66 25.49 21.06 -12.86
N SER A 67 26.02 19.83 -12.86
CA SER A 67 26.24 19.04 -14.07
C SER A 67 25.08 18.05 -14.30
N GLU A 68 25.01 17.46 -15.49
CA GLU A 68 24.06 16.37 -15.76
C GLU A 68 24.30 15.12 -14.90
N SER A 69 25.52 14.96 -14.39
CA SER A 69 25.90 13.89 -13.47
C SER A 69 25.56 14.16 -12.00
N THR A 70 25.07 15.36 -11.67
CA THR A 70 24.67 15.70 -10.30
C THR A 70 23.55 14.77 -9.83
N LYS A 71 23.81 14.06 -8.74
CA LYS A 71 22.83 13.19 -8.09
C LYS A 71 21.66 14.02 -7.55
N ASN A 72 20.48 13.41 -7.51
CA ASN A 72 19.25 13.99 -6.99
C ASN A 72 18.89 15.36 -7.60
N ILE A 73 18.89 15.44 -8.94
CA ILE A 73 18.56 16.69 -9.63
C ILE A 73 17.14 17.20 -9.34
N ASN A 74 16.19 16.29 -9.08
CA ASN A 74 14.84 16.65 -8.67
C ASN A 74 14.83 17.33 -7.29
N GLY A 75 15.68 16.88 -6.36
CA GLY A 75 15.91 17.55 -5.08
C GLY A 75 16.40 18.99 -5.24
N TRP A 76 17.40 19.20 -6.11
CA TRP A 76 17.87 20.54 -6.45
C TRP A 76 16.80 21.41 -7.12
N LEU A 77 15.95 20.82 -7.97
CA LEU A 77 14.81 21.50 -8.56
C LEU A 77 13.79 21.94 -7.49
N LYS A 78 13.51 21.09 -6.49
CA LYS A 78 12.65 21.44 -5.36
C LYS A 78 13.25 22.60 -4.55
N LEU A 79 14.56 22.59 -4.25
CA LEU A 79 15.25 23.68 -3.56
C LEU A 79 15.21 25.00 -4.36
N PHE A 80 15.48 24.94 -5.67
CA PHE A 80 15.37 26.10 -6.54
C PHE A 80 13.96 26.67 -6.55
N PHE A 81 12.94 25.80 -6.61
CA PHE A 81 11.56 26.22 -6.59
C PHE A 81 11.14 26.85 -5.25
N ALA A 82 11.66 26.32 -4.13
CA ALA A 82 11.49 26.94 -2.82
C ALA A 82 12.17 28.32 -2.75
N LYS A 83 13.37 28.47 -3.34
CA LYS A 83 14.07 29.77 -3.46
C LYS A 83 13.22 30.82 -4.15
N ILE A 84 12.74 30.55 -5.37
CA ILE A 84 11.97 31.54 -6.13
C ILE A 84 10.63 31.90 -5.47
N LYS A 85 10.10 31.05 -4.57
CA LYS A 85 8.89 31.33 -3.80
C LYS A 85 9.16 32.12 -2.51
N PHE A 86 10.19 31.76 -1.75
CA PHE A 86 10.36 32.19 -0.37
C PHE A 86 11.55 33.11 -0.12
N ASP A 87 12.53 33.17 -1.02
CA ASP A 87 13.64 34.14 -0.91
C ASP A 87 13.14 35.54 -1.29
N ARG A 88 12.92 36.36 -0.26
CA ARG A 88 12.41 37.74 -0.42
C ARG A 88 13.52 38.77 -0.53
N ASP A 89 14.72 38.39 -0.10
CA ASP A 89 15.84 39.30 0.07
C ASP A 89 16.77 39.28 -1.15
N ASN A 90 16.76 38.20 -1.93
CA ASN A 90 17.67 38.02 -3.04
C ASN A 90 16.98 37.68 -4.37
N ASP A 91 17.49 38.29 -5.43
CA ASP A 91 17.09 37.96 -6.78
C ASP A 91 17.69 36.63 -7.23
N THR A 92 16.87 35.80 -7.85
CA THR A 92 17.31 34.59 -8.53
C THR A 92 17.38 34.92 -10.01
N ILE A 93 18.60 34.96 -10.56
CA ILE A 93 18.84 35.33 -11.95
C ILE A 93 19.36 34.10 -12.70
N VAL A 94 18.69 33.73 -13.80
CA VAL A 94 19.10 32.67 -14.72
C VAL A 94 19.02 33.23 -16.14
N ASP A 95 20.10 33.10 -16.92
CA ASP A 95 20.19 33.63 -18.29
C ASP A 95 19.78 35.12 -18.40
N ASN A 96 20.24 35.96 -17.45
CA ASN A 96 19.88 37.38 -17.33
C ASN A 96 18.38 37.67 -17.09
N VAL A 97 17.60 36.66 -16.69
CA VAL A 97 16.19 36.80 -16.33
C VAL A 97 16.01 36.62 -14.83
N ARG A 98 15.33 37.58 -14.18
CA ARG A 98 14.90 37.46 -12.77
C ARG A 98 13.74 36.46 -12.69
N VAL A 99 14.05 35.21 -12.35
CA VAL A 99 13.10 34.10 -12.45
C VAL A 99 12.01 34.16 -11.37
N ASN A 100 12.28 34.77 -10.22
CA ASN A 100 11.29 34.98 -9.16
C ASN A 100 10.14 35.83 -9.69
N ASP A 101 10.45 36.92 -10.39
CA ASP A 101 9.47 37.80 -11.03
C ASP A 101 8.78 37.11 -12.20
N LYS A 102 9.57 36.44 -13.07
CA LYS A 102 9.03 35.73 -14.23
C LYS A 102 7.97 34.72 -13.81
N PHE A 103 8.20 33.91 -12.78
CA PHE A 103 7.26 32.87 -12.38
C PHE A 103 6.26 33.31 -11.30
N LYS A 104 6.32 34.57 -10.85
CA LYS A 104 5.42 35.09 -9.80
C LYS A 104 3.93 34.83 -10.06
N PRO A 105 3.37 35.06 -11.27
CA PRO A 105 1.96 34.77 -11.53
C PRO A 105 1.59 33.29 -11.33
N TYR A 106 2.49 32.37 -11.67
CA TYR A 106 2.30 30.94 -11.41
C TYR A 106 2.41 30.62 -9.92
N LEU A 107 3.45 31.14 -9.24
CA LEU A 107 3.67 30.93 -7.80
C LEU A 107 2.53 31.48 -6.93
N ASP A 108 1.89 32.56 -7.35
CA ASP A 108 0.74 33.17 -6.67
C ASP A 108 -0.57 32.41 -6.93
N ALA A 109 -0.65 31.69 -8.05
CA ALA A 109 -1.78 30.84 -8.43
C ALA A 109 -1.63 29.37 -7.96
N LEU A 110 -0.61 29.04 -7.16
CA LEU A 110 -0.50 27.73 -6.50
C LEU A 110 -1.46 27.62 -5.31
N PRO A 111 -1.87 26.39 -4.92
CA PRO A 111 -2.83 26.18 -3.84
C PRO A 111 -2.44 26.88 -2.55
N SER A 112 -3.37 27.61 -1.94
CA SER A 112 -3.20 28.23 -0.61
C SER A 112 -3.39 27.25 0.54
N ARG A 113 -3.91 26.05 0.26
CA ARG A 113 -4.12 24.95 1.19
C ARG A 113 -3.51 23.69 0.58
N LEU A 114 -2.80 22.92 1.40
CA LEU A 114 -2.23 21.63 1.03
C LEU A 114 -3.01 20.54 1.76
N ASN A 115 -3.55 19.58 1.02
CA ASN A 115 -4.44 18.54 1.59
C ASN A 115 -3.76 17.18 1.73
N SER A 116 -2.48 17.06 1.40
CA SER A 116 -1.71 15.84 1.66
C SER A 116 -1.60 15.58 3.17
N PRO A 117 -1.76 14.33 3.64
CA PRO A 117 -1.53 13.91 5.02
C PRO A 117 -0.15 14.28 5.59
N LEU A 118 0.84 14.60 4.75
CA LEU A 118 2.18 15.02 5.16
C LEU A 118 2.19 16.35 5.94
N VAL A 119 1.09 17.12 5.94
CA VAL A 119 0.97 18.39 6.68
C VAL A 119 -0.29 18.47 7.55
N TRP A 120 -0.97 17.34 7.77
CA TRP A 120 -2.16 17.32 8.61
C TRP A 120 -1.79 17.57 10.06
N ASN A 121 -2.70 18.18 10.82
CA ASN A 121 -2.50 18.33 12.25
C ASN A 121 -2.75 17.00 12.99
N PRO A 122 -2.34 16.87 14.28
CA PRO A 122 -2.47 15.62 15.03
C PRO A 122 -3.91 15.07 15.06
N SER A 123 -4.93 15.93 15.27
CA SER A 123 -6.33 15.51 15.32
C SER A 123 -6.86 15.03 13.96
N GLU A 124 -6.37 15.61 12.86
CA GLU A 124 -6.66 15.16 11.51
C GLU A 124 -5.96 13.82 11.19
N LEU A 125 -4.66 13.72 11.46
CA LEU A 125 -3.88 12.51 11.15
C LEU A 125 -4.39 11.28 11.91
N LYS A 126 -4.86 11.46 13.15
CA LYS A 126 -5.44 10.38 13.97
C LYS A 126 -6.65 9.70 13.31
N ARG A 127 -7.28 10.32 12.32
CA ARG A 127 -8.36 9.71 11.52
C ARG A 127 -7.86 8.66 10.53
N LEU A 128 -6.56 8.70 10.20
CA LEU A 128 -5.88 7.74 9.35
C LEU A 128 -5.14 6.67 10.17
N SER A 129 -5.21 6.70 11.51
CA SER A 129 -4.58 5.71 12.37
C SER A 129 -4.96 4.28 11.96
N SER A 130 -3.98 3.37 12.00
CA SER A 130 -4.13 1.96 11.62
C SER A 130 -4.45 1.69 10.13
N THR A 131 -4.51 2.73 9.30
CA THR A 131 -4.50 2.58 7.83
C THR A 131 -3.06 2.53 7.31
N ASN A 132 -2.88 2.16 6.04
CA ASN A 132 -1.56 2.18 5.41
C ASN A 132 -0.93 3.58 5.37
N ILE A 133 -1.72 4.63 5.10
CA ILE A 133 -1.21 6.01 5.14
C ILE A 133 -0.77 6.37 6.56
N GLY A 134 -1.62 6.14 7.56
CA GLY A 134 -1.29 6.45 8.95
C GLY A 134 -0.02 5.76 9.44
N ASN A 135 0.20 4.50 9.04
CA ASN A 135 1.38 3.73 9.43
C ASN A 135 2.64 4.09 8.64
N SER A 136 2.52 4.65 7.43
CA SER A 136 3.66 4.95 6.55
C SER A 136 4.07 6.43 6.55
N ILE A 137 3.30 7.31 7.19
CA ILE A 137 3.52 8.75 7.08
C ILE A 137 4.86 9.19 7.68
N HIS A 138 5.28 8.56 8.77
CA HIS A 138 6.54 8.86 9.44
C HIS A 138 7.74 8.48 8.57
N GLU A 139 7.77 7.26 8.03
CA GLU A 139 8.82 6.79 7.11
C GLU A 139 8.88 7.66 5.83
N LYS A 140 7.72 8.01 5.26
CA LYS A 140 7.66 8.93 4.10
C LYS A 140 8.26 10.29 4.44
N PHE A 141 7.90 10.84 5.59
CA PHE A 141 8.41 12.12 6.06
C PHE A 141 9.93 12.08 6.30
N GLU A 142 10.41 11.05 7.00
CA GLU A 142 11.84 10.83 7.25
C GLU A 142 12.64 10.78 5.95
N GLY A 143 12.14 10.07 4.93
CA GLY A 143 12.78 10.01 3.61
C GLY A 143 12.92 11.38 2.94
N ILE A 144 11.90 12.23 3.04
CA ILE A 144 11.91 13.60 2.50
C ILE A 144 12.86 14.50 3.32
N PHE A 145 12.90 14.31 4.64
CA PHE A 145 13.76 15.07 5.54
C PHE A 145 15.23 14.74 5.32
N LYS A 146 15.53 13.45 5.13
CA LYS A 146 16.85 12.97 4.73
C LYS A 146 17.26 13.53 3.36
N GLU A 147 16.36 13.51 2.38
CA GLU A 147 16.60 14.10 1.05
C GLU A 147 17.05 15.57 1.17
N TRP A 148 16.32 16.37 1.96
CA TRP A 148 16.67 17.76 2.23
C TRP A 148 18.03 17.89 2.92
N PHE A 149 18.25 17.12 3.99
CA PHE A 149 19.47 17.21 4.80
C PHE A 149 20.72 16.91 3.96
N GLU A 150 20.66 15.86 3.14
CA GLU A 150 21.74 15.50 2.22
C GLU A 150 22.03 16.61 1.20
N LEU A 151 21.00 17.28 0.67
CA LEU A 151 21.18 18.38 -0.28
C LEU A 151 21.81 19.61 0.38
N VAL A 152 21.25 20.10 1.49
CA VAL A 152 21.77 21.31 2.15
C VAL A 152 23.16 21.10 2.76
N SER A 153 23.49 19.86 3.14
CA SER A 153 24.82 19.51 3.65
C SER A 153 25.85 19.27 2.53
N SER A 154 25.42 19.14 1.27
CA SER A 154 26.32 18.84 0.16
C SER A 154 27.05 20.06 -0.42
N SER A 155 26.74 21.28 0.04
CA SER A 155 27.29 22.52 -0.52
C SER A 155 27.44 23.62 0.53
N ASP A 156 28.58 24.29 0.52
CA ASP A 156 28.89 25.44 1.38
C ASP A 156 28.02 26.69 1.08
N MET A 157 27.17 26.65 0.06
CA MET A 157 26.24 27.75 -0.24
C MET A 157 25.12 27.88 0.80
N PHE A 158 24.88 26.83 1.57
CA PHE A 158 23.84 26.79 2.59
C PHE A 158 24.45 27.01 3.96
N ASP A 159 24.07 28.12 4.58
CA ASP A 159 24.43 28.38 5.97
C ASP A 159 23.54 27.54 6.89
N LEU A 160 24.10 26.42 7.38
CA LEU A 160 23.42 25.47 8.25
C LEU A 160 23.09 26.05 9.63
N GLU A 161 23.78 27.10 10.09
CA GLU A 161 23.44 27.74 11.38
C GLU A 161 22.05 28.40 11.32
N ARG A 162 21.65 28.91 10.14
CA ARG A 162 20.33 29.50 9.93
C ARG A 162 19.18 28.48 9.92
N VAL A 163 19.49 27.20 9.78
CA VAL A 163 18.53 26.08 9.81
C VAL A 163 18.90 25.06 10.90
N ALA A 164 19.63 25.49 11.95
CA ALA A 164 20.10 24.61 13.01
C ALA A 164 18.95 23.87 13.73
N ASP A 165 17.79 24.52 13.90
CA ASP A 165 16.60 23.89 14.48
C ASP A 165 16.06 22.75 13.61
N ASP A 166 16.07 22.91 12.28
CA ASP A 166 15.65 21.85 11.34
C ASP A 166 16.65 20.68 11.39
N VAL A 167 17.95 20.97 11.40
CA VAL A 167 19.02 19.94 11.52
C VAL A 167 18.91 19.17 12.84
N GLN A 168 18.70 19.87 13.95
CA GLN A 168 18.50 19.24 15.25
C GLN A 168 17.21 18.40 15.26
N THR A 169 16.14 18.88 14.61
CA THR A 169 14.88 18.13 14.48
C THR A 169 15.09 16.86 13.66
N PHE A 170 15.85 16.91 12.57
CA PHE A 170 16.20 15.73 11.77
C PHE A 170 16.96 14.69 12.60
N HIS A 171 17.97 15.09 13.38
CA HIS A 171 18.77 14.16 14.18
C HIS A 171 18.00 13.49 15.34
N ASN A 172 16.94 14.13 15.84
CA ASN A 172 16.13 13.59 16.94
C ASN A 172 14.72 13.22 16.48
N LEU A 173 14.53 12.90 15.20
CA LEU A 173 13.21 12.68 14.62
C LEU A 173 12.45 11.53 15.32
N ASP A 174 13.15 10.44 15.65
CA ASP A 174 12.59 9.27 16.34
C ASP A 174 12.16 9.56 17.79
N GLU A 175 12.71 10.61 18.41
CA GLU A 175 12.42 10.99 19.79
C GLU A 175 11.25 11.99 19.89
N LEU A 176 10.82 12.57 18.76
CA LEU A 176 9.79 13.60 18.72
C LEU A 176 8.38 13.01 18.68
N THR A 177 7.48 13.59 19.48
CA THR A 177 6.05 13.33 19.30
C THR A 177 5.55 14.00 18.02
N TYR A 178 4.47 13.47 17.45
CA TYR A 178 3.89 14.04 16.22
C TYR A 178 3.39 15.48 16.44
N GLU A 179 2.88 15.81 17.62
CA GLU A 179 2.48 17.17 17.99
C GLU A 179 3.66 18.14 17.96
N ALA A 180 4.81 17.74 18.52
CA ALA A 180 6.02 18.54 18.49
C ALA A 180 6.53 18.71 17.06
N LEU A 181 6.50 17.65 16.25
CA LEU A 181 6.86 17.70 14.84
C LEU A 181 5.94 18.66 14.05
N TYR A 182 4.64 18.60 14.30
CA TYR A 182 3.66 19.46 13.64
C TYR A 182 3.91 20.94 13.97
N GLU A 183 4.05 21.28 15.25
CA GLU A 183 4.26 22.66 15.67
C GLU A 183 5.59 23.24 15.18
N LYS A 184 6.65 22.44 15.14
CA LYS A 184 7.98 22.87 14.69
C LYS A 184 8.08 23.03 13.16
N ILE A 185 7.48 22.10 12.40
CA ILE A 185 7.76 21.96 10.95
C ILE A 185 6.49 22.04 10.10
N LEU A 186 5.54 21.15 10.36
CA LEU A 186 4.43 20.91 9.43
C LEU A 186 3.48 22.11 9.34
N LYS A 187 3.22 22.77 10.47
CA LYS A 187 2.40 23.98 10.55
C LYS A 187 3.00 25.14 9.76
N ILE A 188 4.32 25.31 9.78
CA ILE A 188 5.01 26.35 9.00
C ILE A 188 4.85 26.07 7.49
N THR A 189 4.97 24.80 7.11
CA THR A 189 4.78 24.32 5.74
C THR A 189 3.34 24.55 5.27
N GLU A 190 2.36 24.14 6.06
CA GLU A 190 0.93 24.27 5.78
C GLU A 190 0.53 25.74 5.59
N LEU A 191 1.01 26.62 6.48
CA LEU A 191 0.74 28.05 6.42
C LEU A 191 1.56 28.76 5.33
N GLN A 192 2.51 28.07 4.69
CA GLN A 192 3.40 28.58 3.64
C GLN A 192 4.20 29.80 4.11
N ARG A 193 4.74 29.75 5.33
CA ARG A 193 5.50 30.85 5.94
C ARG A 193 6.90 30.45 6.43
N PRO A 194 7.70 29.68 5.67
CA PRO A 194 9.10 29.53 6.01
C PRO A 194 9.80 30.89 5.93
N THR A 195 10.72 31.14 6.86
CA THR A 195 11.55 32.36 6.89
C THR A 195 12.83 32.19 6.08
N ILE A 196 13.34 30.97 5.97
CA ILE A 196 14.53 30.61 5.20
C ILE A 196 14.10 29.72 4.04
N TRP A 197 14.45 30.08 2.81
CA TRP A 197 13.96 29.36 1.62
C TRP A 197 14.54 27.96 1.44
N TYR A 198 15.69 27.69 2.07
CA TYR A 198 16.32 26.36 2.12
C TYR A 198 16.06 25.65 3.45
N SER A 199 15.13 26.13 4.28
CA SER A 199 14.64 25.38 5.44
C SER A 199 13.89 24.13 5.00
N PHE A 200 13.78 23.16 5.91
CA PHE A 200 13.01 21.97 5.61
C PHE A 200 11.52 22.25 5.35
N PRO A 201 10.82 23.14 6.09
CA PRO A 201 9.45 23.54 5.74
C PRO A 201 9.30 24.10 4.31
N ALA A 202 10.27 24.88 3.83
CA ALA A 202 10.25 25.41 2.47
C ALA A 202 10.44 24.30 1.42
N PHE A 203 11.35 23.36 1.70
CA PHE A 203 11.57 22.18 0.86
C PHE A 203 10.36 21.25 0.84
N LEU A 204 9.74 20.98 1.98
CA LEU A 204 8.53 20.15 2.08
C LEU A 204 7.36 20.76 1.31
N TRP A 205 7.16 22.08 1.39
CA TRP A 205 6.18 22.78 0.56
C TRP A 205 6.45 22.53 -0.93
N SER A 206 7.70 22.70 -1.36
CA SER A 206 8.10 22.49 -2.75
C SER A 206 7.87 21.03 -3.18
N HIS A 207 8.27 20.07 -2.35
CA HIS A 207 8.02 18.65 -2.56
C HIS A 207 6.52 18.37 -2.79
N LEU A 208 5.63 18.95 -1.96
CA LEU A 208 4.18 18.80 -2.08
C LEU A 208 3.60 19.42 -3.36
N ILE A 209 4.20 20.51 -3.86
CA ILE A 209 3.84 21.06 -5.18
C ILE A 209 4.25 20.08 -6.29
N PHE A 210 5.48 19.57 -6.27
CA PHE A 210 5.96 18.66 -7.31
C PHE A 210 5.21 17.33 -7.32
N ILE A 211 4.98 16.70 -6.17
CA ILE A 211 4.30 15.39 -6.11
C ILE A 211 2.83 15.46 -6.59
N SER A 212 2.19 16.63 -6.51
CA SER A 212 0.80 16.83 -6.94
C SER A 212 0.64 17.34 -8.38
N ARG A 213 1.69 17.93 -8.97
CA ARG A 213 1.58 18.71 -10.23
C ARG A 213 2.62 18.39 -11.30
N ALA A 214 3.65 17.64 -10.96
CA ALA A 214 4.75 17.42 -11.90
C ALA A 214 4.38 16.42 -13.00
N PHE A 215 4.99 16.65 -14.16
CA PHE A 215 4.92 15.79 -15.32
C PHE A 215 6.29 15.15 -15.54
N PRO A 216 6.33 13.95 -16.14
CA PRO A 216 7.60 13.36 -16.55
C PRO A 216 8.28 14.21 -17.64
N GLU A 217 9.55 14.55 -17.45
CA GLU A 217 10.34 15.35 -18.40
C GLU A 217 10.51 14.64 -19.75
N TYR A 218 10.46 13.29 -19.79
CA TYR A 218 10.66 12.52 -21.01
C TYR A 218 9.64 12.83 -22.12
N VAL A 219 8.49 13.41 -21.75
CA VAL A 219 7.48 13.87 -22.71
C VAL A 219 8.01 15.02 -23.56
N LEU A 220 8.82 15.90 -22.96
CA LEU A 220 9.48 17.02 -23.64
C LEU A 220 10.85 16.64 -24.20
N ASN A 221 11.64 15.90 -23.42
CA ASN A 221 13.00 15.52 -23.76
C ASN A 221 13.24 14.03 -23.48
N ARG A 222 13.17 13.19 -24.52
CA ARG A 222 13.37 11.74 -24.41
C ARG A 222 14.76 11.32 -23.90
N ASN A 223 15.73 12.23 -23.93
CA ASN A 223 17.11 11.96 -23.48
C ASN A 223 17.33 12.36 -22.01
N CYS A 224 16.30 12.85 -21.29
CA CYS A 224 16.43 13.11 -19.87
C CYS A 224 16.52 11.78 -19.07
N PRO A 225 17.08 11.80 -17.86
CA PRO A 225 16.96 10.68 -16.93
C PRO A 225 15.47 10.31 -16.70
N ASP A 226 15.15 9.02 -16.60
CA ASP A 226 13.77 8.50 -16.57
C ASP A 226 12.90 9.08 -15.44
N ASN A 227 13.51 9.41 -14.30
CA ASN A 227 12.82 9.96 -13.14
C ASN A 227 12.74 11.50 -13.15
N SER A 228 13.21 12.17 -14.20
CA SER A 228 13.22 13.64 -14.26
C SER A 228 11.81 14.20 -14.37
N ILE A 229 11.54 15.27 -13.62
CA ILE A 229 10.22 15.89 -13.53
C ILE A 229 10.23 17.36 -13.93
N VAL A 230 9.10 17.84 -14.42
CA VAL A 230 8.88 19.25 -14.79
C VAL A 230 7.54 19.76 -14.27
N LEU A 231 7.42 21.07 -14.04
CA LEU A 231 6.12 21.73 -13.90
C LEU A 231 5.75 22.42 -15.22
N LEU A 232 4.47 22.30 -15.58
CA LEU A 232 3.89 22.86 -16.79
C LEU A 232 2.78 23.83 -16.39
N PRO A 233 3.10 25.10 -16.12
CA PRO A 233 2.10 26.10 -15.73
C PRO A 233 0.89 26.10 -16.66
N ILE A 234 -0.30 26.29 -16.09
CA ILE A 234 -1.62 26.30 -16.77
C ILE A 234 -2.15 24.89 -17.07
N VAL A 235 -1.34 24.00 -17.66
CA VAL A 235 -1.79 22.61 -17.92
C VAL A 235 -1.91 21.81 -16.62
N ASP A 236 -1.07 22.07 -15.63
CA ASP A 236 -1.11 21.46 -14.30
C ASP A 236 -2.34 21.86 -13.46
N LEU A 237 -3.19 22.77 -13.97
CA LEU A 237 -4.46 23.16 -13.36
C LEU A 237 -5.62 22.21 -13.74
N LEU A 238 -5.42 21.34 -14.74
CA LEU A 238 -6.46 20.40 -15.17
C LEU A 238 -6.60 19.27 -14.14
N ASN A 239 -7.81 19.10 -13.59
CA ASN A 239 -8.10 18.04 -12.63
C ASN A 239 -8.11 16.64 -13.26
N HIS A 240 -8.04 15.63 -12.40
CA HIS A 240 -8.04 14.23 -12.77
C HIS A 240 -9.43 13.68 -13.11
N ASP A 241 -9.52 12.94 -14.22
CA ASP A 241 -10.54 11.92 -14.46
C ASP A 241 -9.92 10.75 -15.23
N TYR A 242 -9.88 9.57 -14.62
CA TYR A 242 -9.33 8.36 -15.25
C TYR A 242 -10.09 7.94 -16.52
N ARG A 243 -11.32 8.40 -16.73
CA ARG A 243 -12.11 8.14 -17.94
C ARG A 243 -11.73 9.06 -19.10
N SER A 244 -11.05 10.16 -18.82
CA SER A 244 -10.63 11.12 -19.83
C SER A 244 -9.53 10.52 -20.70
N LYS A 245 -9.80 10.42 -22.00
CA LYS A 245 -8.82 10.02 -23.00
C LYS A 245 -8.01 11.23 -23.38
N VAL A 246 -6.76 11.29 -22.96
CA VAL A 246 -5.87 12.43 -23.19
C VAL A 246 -4.55 11.95 -23.77
N LYS A 247 -3.89 12.84 -24.49
CA LYS A 247 -2.56 12.61 -25.06
C LYS A 247 -1.66 13.77 -24.68
N TRP A 248 -0.44 13.44 -24.27
CA TRP A 248 0.63 14.41 -24.11
C TRP A 248 1.69 14.15 -25.18
N TYR A 249 2.15 15.19 -25.85
CA TYR A 249 3.18 15.06 -26.88
C TYR A 249 4.00 16.34 -27.02
N PRO A 250 5.27 16.23 -27.42
CA PRO A 250 6.06 17.38 -27.79
C PRO A 250 5.74 17.81 -29.22
N GLU A 251 5.71 19.12 -29.48
CA GLU A 251 5.63 19.70 -30.82
C GLU A 251 6.56 20.91 -30.91
N ASN A 252 7.63 20.85 -31.71
CA ASN A 252 8.60 21.95 -31.87
C ASN A 252 9.17 22.49 -30.53
N GLY A 253 9.36 21.62 -29.53
CA GLY A 253 9.83 22.00 -28.19
C GLY A 253 8.73 22.42 -27.21
N TRP A 254 7.48 22.53 -27.68
CA TRP A 254 6.32 22.83 -26.85
C TRP A 254 5.75 21.54 -26.26
N PHE A 255 5.19 21.64 -25.05
CA PHE A 255 4.34 20.59 -24.51
C PHE A 255 2.91 20.77 -25.02
N CYS A 256 2.31 19.72 -25.58
CA CYS A 256 0.91 19.73 -26.00
C CYS A 256 0.10 18.74 -25.15
N TYR A 257 -0.96 19.24 -24.52
CA TYR A 257 -2.06 18.45 -24.00
C TYR A 257 -3.18 18.44 -25.04
N GLU A 258 -3.76 17.26 -25.29
CA GLU A 258 -4.93 17.11 -26.16
C GLU A 258 -5.92 16.15 -25.51
N LYS A 259 -7.18 16.56 -25.39
CA LYS A 259 -8.26 15.63 -25.02
C LYS A 259 -8.78 14.98 -26.29
N ILE A 260 -8.76 13.66 -26.37
CA ILE A 260 -9.28 12.92 -27.52
C ILE A 260 -10.82 12.91 -27.48
N GLY A 261 -11.43 13.23 -28.62
CA GLY A 261 -12.88 13.30 -28.82
C GLY A 261 -13.52 14.59 -28.28
N THR A 262 -14.82 14.73 -28.54
CA THR A 262 -15.60 15.93 -28.21
C THR A 262 -15.59 16.24 -26.71
N ALA A 263 -15.33 17.49 -26.36
CA ALA A 263 -15.55 18.02 -25.03
C ALA A 263 -16.83 18.85 -25.04
N SER A 264 -17.83 18.43 -24.27
CA SER A 264 -19.15 19.03 -24.31
C SER A 264 -19.22 20.34 -23.52
N GLN A 265 -20.07 21.24 -23.98
CA GLN A 265 -20.41 22.48 -23.31
C GLN A 265 -20.79 22.24 -21.84
N SER A 266 -20.32 23.15 -20.98
CA SER A 266 -20.51 23.15 -19.54
C SER A 266 -19.93 21.93 -18.82
N ARG A 267 -19.11 21.10 -19.49
CA ARG A 267 -18.35 20.03 -18.84
C ARG A 267 -16.93 20.47 -18.56
N GLU A 268 -16.41 19.92 -17.48
CA GLU A 268 -15.01 20.08 -17.08
C GLU A 268 -14.11 19.33 -18.08
N LEU A 269 -13.04 20.00 -18.50
CA LEU A 269 -11.93 19.41 -19.22
C LEU A 269 -10.93 18.85 -18.21
N SER A 270 -10.83 17.53 -18.15
CA SER A 270 -9.98 16.83 -17.20
C SER A 270 -8.76 16.23 -17.88
N ASN A 271 -7.65 16.18 -17.15
CA ASN A 271 -6.49 15.39 -17.48
C ASN A 271 -6.64 13.96 -16.92
N ASN A 272 -5.74 13.05 -17.28
CA ASN A 272 -5.71 11.69 -16.78
C ASN A 272 -4.34 11.37 -16.20
N TYR A 273 -4.30 11.10 -14.90
CA TYR A 273 -3.05 10.83 -14.17
C TYR A 273 -2.70 9.32 -14.16
N GLY A 274 -3.51 8.48 -14.80
CA GLY A 274 -3.42 7.02 -14.74
C GLY A 274 -4.39 6.40 -13.72
N GLY A 275 -4.40 5.08 -13.64
CA GLY A 275 -5.26 4.31 -12.72
C GLY A 275 -4.74 4.36 -11.28
N LYS A 276 -4.96 5.48 -10.58
CA LYS A 276 -4.47 5.71 -9.21
C LYS A 276 -5.52 5.36 -8.15
N GLY A 277 -5.13 4.59 -7.15
CA GLY A 277 -5.95 4.31 -5.97
C GLY A 277 -6.04 5.49 -5.00
N ASN A 278 -6.99 5.46 -4.06
CA ASN A 278 -7.18 6.59 -3.13
C ASN A 278 -5.99 6.78 -2.18
N GLU A 279 -5.21 5.73 -1.90
CA GLU A 279 -3.98 5.85 -1.11
C GLU A 279 -2.98 6.81 -1.76
N GLU A 280 -2.75 6.66 -3.07
CA GLU A 280 -1.84 7.48 -3.85
C GLU A 280 -2.40 8.88 -4.10
N LEU A 281 -3.68 8.98 -4.46
CA LEU A 281 -4.35 10.26 -4.68
C LEU A 281 -4.34 11.12 -3.41
N LEU A 282 -4.63 10.54 -2.24
CA LEU A 282 -4.63 11.30 -1.00
C LEU A 282 -3.21 11.69 -0.58
N SER A 283 -2.27 10.74 -0.61
CA SER A 283 -0.88 11.00 -0.19
C SER A 283 -0.19 12.04 -1.07
N GLY A 284 -0.32 11.92 -2.40
CA GLY A 284 0.38 12.77 -3.37
C GLY A 284 -0.40 14.01 -3.78
N TYR A 285 -1.70 13.90 -4.02
CA TYR A 285 -2.49 14.99 -4.62
C TYR A 285 -3.42 15.68 -3.61
N GLY A 286 -3.66 15.07 -2.45
CA GLY A 286 -4.53 15.63 -1.41
C GLY A 286 -6.02 15.55 -1.71
N PHE A 287 -6.45 14.61 -2.56
CA PHE A 287 -7.86 14.35 -2.81
C PHE A 287 -8.14 12.85 -2.91
N VAL A 288 -9.42 12.50 -2.91
CA VAL A 288 -9.93 11.12 -3.08
C VAL A 288 -11.04 11.10 -4.11
N LEU A 289 -11.27 9.93 -4.69
CA LEU A 289 -12.41 9.67 -5.56
C LEU A 289 -13.38 8.73 -4.84
N GLU A 290 -14.65 9.12 -4.79
CA GLU A 290 -15.73 8.20 -4.43
C GLU A 290 -15.84 7.09 -5.47
N ASP A 291 -16.14 5.87 -5.02
CA ASP A 291 -16.30 4.69 -5.88
C ASP A 291 -15.14 4.49 -6.88
N ASN A 292 -13.91 4.74 -6.42
CA ASN A 292 -12.71 4.61 -7.24
C ASN A 292 -12.45 3.15 -7.64
N ILE A 293 -12.60 2.85 -8.93
CA ILE A 293 -12.41 1.50 -9.48
C ILE A 293 -10.95 1.02 -9.38
N PHE A 294 -9.99 1.94 -9.24
CA PHE A 294 -8.56 1.66 -9.06
C PHE A 294 -8.14 1.61 -7.59
N ASP A 295 -9.08 1.75 -6.64
CA ASP A 295 -8.73 1.73 -5.22
C ASP A 295 -8.21 0.37 -4.78
N SER A 296 -7.16 0.36 -3.96
CA SER A 296 -6.47 -0.86 -3.58
C SER A 296 -5.98 -0.79 -2.14
N VAL A 297 -5.83 -1.96 -1.51
CA VAL A 297 -5.13 -2.09 -0.23
C VAL A 297 -3.77 -2.72 -0.50
N ALA A 298 -2.70 -2.02 -0.13
CA ALA A 298 -1.35 -2.58 -0.14
C ALA A 298 -1.15 -3.48 1.09
N LEU A 299 -0.71 -4.71 0.87
CA LEU A 299 -0.43 -5.72 1.90
C LEU A 299 1.03 -6.15 1.76
N LYS A 300 1.86 -5.72 2.72
CA LYS A 300 3.28 -6.07 2.75
C LYS A 300 3.49 -7.32 3.61
N VAL A 301 4.15 -8.33 3.04
CA VAL A 301 4.57 -9.55 3.74
C VAL A 301 6.09 -9.58 3.79
N LYS A 302 6.66 -9.60 5.00
CA LYS A 302 8.11 -9.71 5.19
C LYS A 302 8.46 -11.17 5.41
N LEU A 303 9.32 -11.71 4.56
CA LEU A 303 9.78 -13.10 4.59
C LEU A 303 11.29 -13.12 4.91
N PRO A 304 11.78 -14.17 5.59
CA PRO A 304 13.21 -14.45 5.63
C PRO A 304 13.80 -14.58 4.22
N LEU A 305 15.01 -14.07 4.00
CA LEU A 305 15.60 -14.02 2.65
C LEU A 305 15.91 -15.40 2.09
N ASP A 306 16.23 -16.37 2.93
CA ASP A 306 16.41 -17.79 2.58
C ASP A 306 15.11 -18.43 2.07
N VAL A 307 13.97 -18.08 2.67
CA VAL A 307 12.64 -18.50 2.18
C VAL A 307 12.36 -17.89 0.82
N VAL A 308 12.69 -16.61 0.62
CA VAL A 308 12.54 -15.94 -0.69
C VAL A 308 13.41 -16.60 -1.75
N SER A 309 14.69 -16.87 -1.46
CA SER A 309 15.59 -17.57 -2.38
C SER A 309 15.03 -18.94 -2.77
N THR A 310 14.56 -19.71 -1.77
CA THR A 310 13.97 -21.02 -2.00
C THR A 310 12.77 -20.93 -2.95
N ILE A 311 11.84 -19.99 -2.71
CA ILE A 311 10.68 -19.79 -3.58
C ILE A 311 11.11 -19.46 -5.02
N LEU A 312 12.06 -18.53 -5.19
CA LEU A 312 12.53 -18.12 -6.52
C LEU A 312 13.22 -19.27 -7.29
N GLU A 313 13.83 -20.21 -6.57
CA GLU A 313 14.53 -21.36 -7.15
C GLU A 313 13.58 -22.55 -7.43
N THR A 314 12.65 -22.84 -6.53
CA THR A 314 11.87 -24.09 -6.54
C THR A 314 10.41 -23.92 -6.99
N GLU A 315 9.84 -22.72 -6.91
CA GLU A 315 8.40 -22.47 -7.16
C GLU A 315 8.18 -21.40 -8.25
N PRO A 316 8.47 -21.68 -9.52
CA PRO A 316 8.37 -20.69 -10.60
C PRO A 316 6.94 -20.20 -10.88
N SER A 317 5.92 -20.93 -10.43
CA SER A 317 4.51 -20.54 -10.52
C SER A 317 4.11 -19.49 -9.48
N LEU A 318 4.81 -19.46 -8.33
CA LEU A 318 4.52 -18.54 -7.23
C LEU A 318 5.10 -17.16 -7.54
N LYS A 319 4.21 -16.20 -7.74
CA LYS A 319 4.59 -14.83 -8.10
C LYS A 319 4.89 -14.00 -6.86
N LEU A 320 6.14 -13.58 -6.71
CA LEU A 320 6.56 -12.54 -5.75
C LEU A 320 6.66 -11.19 -6.48
N PRO A 321 5.65 -10.31 -6.44
CA PRO A 321 5.65 -9.09 -7.21
C PRO A 321 6.61 -8.02 -6.65
N LEU A 322 7.20 -7.24 -7.55
CA LEU A 322 7.93 -6.00 -7.24
C LEU A 322 6.99 -4.80 -7.37
N LEU A 323 7.35 -3.66 -6.77
CA LEU A 323 6.55 -2.43 -6.91
C LEU A 323 6.41 -2.00 -8.39
N SER A 324 7.46 -2.20 -9.19
CA SER A 324 7.45 -1.94 -10.64
C SER A 324 6.46 -2.80 -11.42
N ASP A 325 5.99 -3.93 -10.86
CA ASP A 325 4.93 -4.75 -11.47
C ASP A 325 3.55 -4.06 -11.38
N TYR A 326 3.39 -3.10 -10.46
CA TYR A 326 2.14 -2.38 -10.21
C TYR A 326 2.17 -0.92 -10.67
N THR A 327 3.35 -0.35 -10.89
CA THR A 327 3.45 1.00 -11.44
C THR A 327 3.01 0.96 -12.89
N THR A 328 1.90 1.62 -13.20
CA THR A 328 1.52 1.98 -14.58
C THR A 328 1.61 3.49 -14.71
N TYR A 329 2.69 4.02 -15.29
CA TYR A 329 2.68 5.43 -15.68
C TYR A 329 1.65 5.63 -16.81
N ALA A 330 0.91 6.74 -16.78
CA ALA A 330 -0.12 7.01 -17.78
C ALA A 330 0.40 6.96 -19.24
N PHE A 331 1.71 7.13 -19.44
CA PHE A 331 2.38 7.18 -20.74
C PHE A 331 3.75 6.46 -20.74
N GLU A 332 3.83 5.25 -20.17
CA GLU A 332 5.07 4.46 -20.10
C GLU A 332 5.85 4.34 -21.42
N ASN A 333 7.17 4.51 -21.33
CA ASN A 333 8.10 4.14 -22.38
C ASN A 333 8.21 2.59 -22.45
N LYS A 334 7.58 1.99 -23.46
CA LYS A 334 7.50 0.53 -23.64
C LYS A 334 8.86 -0.16 -23.73
N ASP A 335 9.93 0.56 -24.09
CA ASP A 335 11.26 0.00 -24.26
C ASP A 335 11.99 -0.22 -22.91
N CYS A 336 11.81 0.68 -21.93
CA CYS A 336 12.39 0.53 -20.58
C CYS A 336 11.71 -0.59 -19.78
N VAL A 337 10.38 -0.69 -19.86
CA VAL A 337 9.57 -1.70 -19.15
C VAL A 337 9.91 -3.13 -19.61
N GLN A 338 10.27 -3.30 -20.88
CA GLN A 338 10.67 -4.61 -21.41
C GLN A 338 12.06 -5.06 -20.92
N GLN A 339 12.96 -4.13 -20.58
CA GLN A 339 14.27 -4.45 -20.01
C GLN A 339 14.15 -4.79 -18.52
N GLU A 340 13.37 -4.02 -17.74
CA GLU A 340 13.13 -4.31 -16.31
C GLU A 340 12.39 -5.64 -16.09
N LYS A 341 11.39 -5.96 -16.93
CA LYS A 341 10.65 -7.23 -16.84
C LYS A 341 11.47 -8.47 -17.25
N LYS A 342 12.66 -8.29 -17.84
CA LYS A 342 13.58 -9.36 -18.23
C LYS A 342 14.72 -9.60 -17.24
N ALA A 343 14.87 -8.75 -16.22
CA ALA A 343 15.89 -8.95 -15.20
C ALA A 343 15.53 -10.15 -14.30
N THR A 344 16.50 -11.03 -14.05
CA THR A 344 16.34 -12.15 -13.10
C THR A 344 16.18 -11.58 -11.70
N ARG A 345 15.07 -11.93 -11.03
CA ARG A 345 14.79 -11.48 -9.66
C ARG A 345 15.71 -12.19 -8.66
N SER A 346 16.09 -11.49 -7.60
CA SER A 346 16.98 -11.94 -6.54
C SER A 346 16.36 -11.71 -5.16
N ALA A 347 16.81 -12.44 -4.15
CA ALA A 347 16.29 -12.26 -2.79
C ALA A 347 16.51 -10.83 -2.24
N THR A 348 17.58 -10.16 -2.66
CA THR A 348 17.88 -8.77 -2.26
C THR A 348 16.84 -7.77 -2.73
N ASP A 349 16.10 -8.08 -3.81
CA ASP A 349 15.00 -7.23 -4.29
C ASP A 349 13.83 -7.16 -3.30
N TYR A 350 13.77 -8.09 -2.33
CA TYR A 350 12.67 -8.25 -1.38
C TYR A 350 13.08 -7.99 0.08
N ILE A 351 14.23 -7.33 0.33
CA ILE A 351 14.70 -7.03 1.69
C ILE A 351 13.68 -6.26 2.54
N ASN A 352 12.88 -5.42 1.86
CA ASN A 352 11.83 -4.61 2.47
C ASN A 352 10.45 -5.30 2.48
N GLY A 353 10.38 -6.58 2.13
CA GLY A 353 9.16 -7.38 2.00
C GLY A 353 8.52 -7.32 0.62
N VAL A 354 7.62 -8.26 0.38
CA VAL A 354 6.83 -8.38 -0.86
C VAL A 354 5.53 -7.61 -0.67
N THR A 355 5.15 -6.76 -1.62
CA THR A 355 3.93 -5.94 -1.52
C THR A 355 2.88 -6.42 -2.52
N TYR A 356 1.71 -6.78 -2.01
CA TYR A 356 0.55 -7.20 -2.81
C TYR A 356 -0.51 -6.11 -2.80
N PHE A 357 -1.09 -5.80 -3.97
CA PHE A 357 -2.21 -4.87 -4.06
C PHE A 357 -3.49 -5.65 -4.33
N ILE A 358 -4.43 -5.59 -3.39
CA ILE A 358 -5.76 -6.18 -3.57
C ILE A 358 -6.78 -5.10 -3.93
N ASN A 359 -7.69 -5.40 -4.86
CA ASN A 359 -8.66 -4.48 -5.42
C ASN A 359 -9.99 -5.22 -5.71
N ILE A 360 -11.10 -4.47 -5.69
CA ILE A 360 -12.45 -5.04 -5.89
C ILE A 360 -12.68 -5.42 -7.36
N GLN A 361 -12.18 -4.68 -8.32
CA GLN A 361 -12.44 -4.92 -9.75
C GLN A 361 -11.65 -6.09 -10.33
N ASN A 362 -10.45 -6.36 -9.80
CA ASN A 362 -9.61 -7.45 -10.27
C ASN A 362 -9.69 -8.65 -9.32
N GLU A 363 -10.46 -9.68 -9.66
CA GLU A 363 -10.55 -10.90 -8.83
C GLU A 363 -9.22 -11.67 -8.73
N GLN A 364 -8.36 -11.57 -9.75
CA GLN A 364 -7.10 -12.31 -9.82
C GLN A 364 -6.01 -11.75 -8.91
N CYS A 365 -6.15 -10.51 -8.41
CA CYS A 365 -5.13 -9.87 -7.58
C CYS A 365 -4.90 -10.58 -6.23
N LEU A 366 -5.86 -11.38 -5.77
CA LEU A 366 -5.77 -12.11 -4.51
C LEU A 366 -4.98 -13.41 -4.66
N GLU A 367 -4.88 -13.95 -5.87
CA GLU A 367 -4.32 -15.27 -6.12
C GLU A 367 -2.83 -15.38 -5.76
N PRO A 368 -1.93 -14.45 -6.17
CA PRO A 368 -0.52 -14.52 -5.77
C PRO A 368 -0.31 -14.48 -4.25
N LEU A 369 -1.16 -13.72 -3.55
CA LEU A 369 -1.12 -13.64 -2.10
C LEU A 369 -1.62 -14.95 -1.47
N LEU A 370 -2.66 -15.57 -2.02
CA LEU A 370 -3.14 -16.86 -1.57
C LEU A 370 -2.15 -17.99 -1.86
N ASP A 371 -1.45 -17.96 -3.00
CA ASP A 371 -0.38 -18.90 -3.33
C ASP A 371 0.76 -18.81 -2.32
N LEU A 372 1.16 -17.59 -1.94
CA LEU A 372 2.16 -17.40 -0.88
C LEU A 372 1.70 -17.99 0.45
N PHE A 373 0.47 -17.70 0.89
CA PHE A 373 -0.05 -18.26 2.15
C PHE A 373 -0.23 -19.78 2.09
N THR A 374 -0.56 -20.32 0.92
CA THR A 374 -0.60 -21.78 0.66
C THR A 374 0.80 -22.36 0.83
N TYR A 375 1.80 -21.78 0.17
CA TYR A 375 3.20 -22.20 0.25
C TYR A 375 3.72 -22.21 1.69
N LEU A 376 3.47 -21.14 2.45
CA LEU A 376 3.92 -21.02 3.84
C LEU A 376 3.24 -22.01 4.80
N SER A 377 2.17 -22.66 4.36
CA SER A 377 1.35 -23.56 5.17
C SER A 377 1.34 -25.01 4.69
N LYS A 378 2.07 -25.31 3.61
CA LYS A 378 2.15 -26.65 3.02
C LYS A 378 3.05 -27.56 3.85
N ALA A 379 2.69 -28.83 3.98
CA ALA A 379 3.60 -29.84 4.53
C ALA A 379 4.74 -30.12 3.54
N GLU A 380 5.83 -30.72 4.01
CA GLU A 380 7.04 -30.97 3.19
C GLU A 380 6.73 -31.77 1.91
N GLU A 381 5.82 -32.75 2.01
CA GLU A 381 5.39 -33.62 0.91
C GLU A 381 4.25 -33.05 0.06
N GLU A 382 3.87 -31.78 0.26
CA GLU A 382 2.77 -31.16 -0.48
C GLU A 382 3.23 -30.11 -1.49
N ASP A 383 2.40 -29.93 -2.51
CA ASP A 383 2.48 -28.83 -3.47
C ASP A 383 1.36 -27.78 -3.26
N LEU A 384 1.38 -26.71 -4.06
CA LEU A 384 0.42 -25.60 -3.94
C LEU A 384 -1.02 -25.96 -4.35
N HIS A 385 -1.21 -27.09 -5.04
CA HIS A 385 -2.49 -27.56 -5.56
C HIS A 385 -3.14 -28.59 -4.63
N ASP A 386 -2.39 -29.13 -3.65
CA ASP A 386 -2.93 -30.04 -2.65
C ASP A 386 -4.08 -29.39 -1.87
N LEU A 387 -5.19 -30.13 -1.76
CA LEU A 387 -6.45 -29.63 -1.20
C LEU A 387 -6.27 -29.08 0.22
N ARG A 388 -5.51 -29.78 1.06
CA ARG A 388 -5.28 -29.38 2.46
C ARG A 388 -4.44 -28.11 2.53
N ALA A 389 -3.33 -28.04 1.79
CA ALA A 389 -2.49 -26.85 1.69
C ALA A 389 -3.29 -25.64 1.25
N ARG A 390 -4.11 -25.80 0.22
CA ARG A 390 -4.93 -24.71 -0.29
C ARG A 390 -6.00 -24.26 0.71
N LEU A 391 -6.67 -25.19 1.39
CA LEU A 391 -7.66 -24.86 2.43
C LEU A 391 -7.02 -24.18 3.64
N GLN A 392 -5.84 -24.62 4.08
CA GLN A 392 -5.10 -23.99 5.16
C GLN A 392 -4.61 -22.58 4.77
N GLY A 393 -4.08 -22.42 3.55
CA GLY A 393 -3.70 -21.11 3.01
C GLY A 393 -4.86 -20.12 3.00
N ILE A 394 -6.07 -20.59 2.64
CA ILE A 394 -7.30 -19.77 2.73
C ILE A 394 -7.58 -19.35 4.18
N GLN A 395 -7.45 -20.23 5.18
CA GLN A 395 -7.69 -19.86 6.58
C GLN A 395 -6.67 -18.83 7.06
N MET A 396 -5.38 -19.07 6.82
CA MET A 396 -4.32 -18.16 7.24
C MET A 396 -4.49 -16.78 6.60
N LEU A 397 -4.78 -16.72 5.30
CA LEU A 397 -5.02 -15.46 4.62
C LEU A 397 -6.28 -14.76 5.13
N ARG A 398 -7.37 -15.49 5.36
CA ARG A 398 -8.58 -14.90 5.94
C ARG A 398 -8.32 -14.33 7.33
N ASN A 399 -7.58 -15.03 8.18
CA ASN A 399 -7.23 -14.57 9.52
C ASN A 399 -6.37 -13.30 9.46
N ALA A 400 -5.38 -13.25 8.56
CA ALA A 400 -4.55 -12.07 8.34
C ALA A 400 -5.37 -10.87 7.85
N LEU A 401 -6.24 -11.06 6.85
CA LEU A 401 -7.11 -10.01 6.31
C LEU A 401 -8.15 -9.54 7.34
N GLN A 402 -8.72 -10.46 8.14
CA GLN A 402 -9.67 -10.14 9.20
C GLN A 402 -8.99 -9.35 10.32
N SER A 403 -7.77 -9.73 10.73
CA SER A 403 -6.97 -8.99 11.70
C SER A 403 -6.68 -7.57 11.21
N LYS A 404 -6.25 -7.42 9.95
CA LYS A 404 -6.05 -6.10 9.33
C LYS A 404 -7.35 -5.29 9.31
N LEU A 405 -8.47 -5.89 8.92
CA LEU A 405 -9.77 -5.21 8.92
C LEU A 405 -10.17 -4.73 10.32
N ASN A 406 -9.98 -5.57 11.33
CA ASN A 406 -10.29 -5.25 12.74
C ASN A 406 -9.38 -4.15 13.29
N SER A 407 -8.12 -4.08 12.83
CA SER A 407 -7.18 -3.04 13.26
C SER A 407 -7.56 -1.64 12.75
N ILE A 408 -8.29 -1.53 11.63
CA ILE A 408 -8.73 -0.24 11.09
C ILE A 408 -9.90 0.26 11.94
N THR A 409 -9.57 0.98 13.01
CA THR A 409 -10.54 1.60 13.91
C THR A 409 -11.33 2.71 13.21
N GLY A 410 -12.45 3.11 13.80
CA GLY A 410 -13.15 4.32 13.38
C GLY A 410 -12.39 5.58 13.80
N PRO A 411 -12.80 6.77 13.33
CA PRO A 411 -12.21 8.01 13.81
C PRO A 411 -12.32 8.07 15.34
N PRO A 412 -11.31 8.62 16.04
CA PRO A 412 -11.35 8.79 17.48
C PRO A 412 -12.55 9.66 17.90
N ALA A 413 -12.99 9.53 19.16
CA ALA A 413 -13.90 10.49 19.77
C ALA A 413 -13.33 11.92 19.64
N THR A 414 -14.21 12.91 19.54
CA THR A 414 -13.87 14.32 19.27
C THR A 414 -12.68 14.78 20.10
N ASP A 415 -11.59 15.10 19.39
CA ASP A 415 -10.40 15.72 19.93
C ASP A 415 -10.40 17.19 19.47
N ASP A 416 -10.66 18.09 20.41
CA ASP A 416 -10.78 19.53 20.16
C ASP A 416 -9.42 20.26 20.27
N SER A 417 -8.31 19.51 20.33
CA SER A 417 -6.96 20.08 20.49
C SER A 417 -6.51 20.90 19.27
N TYR A 418 -6.96 20.54 18.08
CA TYR A 418 -6.63 21.24 16.83
C TYR A 418 -7.88 21.51 15.99
N ALA A 419 -7.89 22.63 15.26
CA ALA A 419 -8.95 22.93 14.30
C ALA A 419 -8.89 21.93 13.14
N ILE A 420 -10.02 21.28 12.84
CA ILE A 420 -10.10 20.24 11.82
C ILE A 420 -10.68 20.82 10.53
N ASP A 421 -10.00 20.60 9.40
CA ASP A 421 -10.51 20.95 8.08
C ASP A 421 -11.59 19.93 7.64
N PRO A 422 -12.83 20.35 7.35
CA PRO A 422 -13.91 19.45 6.93
C PRO A 422 -13.59 18.63 5.67
N TYR A 423 -12.79 19.17 4.75
CA TYR A 423 -12.40 18.47 3.54
C TYR A 423 -11.40 17.35 3.81
N ARG A 424 -10.44 17.57 4.73
CA ARG A 424 -9.51 16.51 5.16
C ARG A 424 -10.24 15.38 5.88
N VAL A 425 -11.28 15.69 6.66
CA VAL A 425 -12.17 14.68 7.26
C VAL A 425 -12.86 13.85 6.19
N TYR A 426 -13.48 14.51 5.21
CA TYR A 426 -14.12 13.83 4.09
C TYR A 426 -13.13 12.90 3.36
N CYS A 427 -11.91 13.37 3.08
CA CYS A 427 -10.87 12.55 2.46
C CYS A 427 -10.50 11.32 3.30
N ALA A 428 -10.32 11.50 4.61
CA ALA A 428 -10.02 10.40 5.53
C ALA A 428 -11.14 9.35 5.58
N ASP A 429 -12.39 9.79 5.59
CA ASP A 429 -13.57 8.92 5.67
C ASP A 429 -13.75 8.10 4.39
N VAL A 430 -13.66 8.73 3.20
CA VAL A 430 -13.75 8.04 1.91
C VAL A 430 -12.64 7.01 1.76
N TYR A 431 -11.39 7.40 2.05
CA TYR A 431 -10.25 6.49 1.99
C TYR A 431 -10.42 5.30 2.95
N THR A 432 -10.71 5.56 4.22
CA THR A 432 -10.88 4.50 5.24
C THR A 432 -12.04 3.56 4.90
N LYS A 433 -13.15 4.09 4.38
CA LYS A 433 -14.28 3.30 3.89
C LYS A 433 -13.87 2.40 2.72
N GLY A 434 -13.12 2.92 1.75
CA GLY A 434 -12.59 2.16 0.62
C GLY A 434 -11.71 0.99 1.07
N GLN A 435 -10.75 1.24 1.97
CA GLN A 435 -9.87 0.21 2.53
C GLN A 435 -10.67 -0.91 3.22
N LYS A 436 -11.66 -0.57 4.05
CA LYS A 436 -12.55 -1.56 4.70
C LYS A 436 -13.38 -2.35 3.70
N GLN A 437 -13.87 -1.71 2.65
CA GLN A 437 -14.69 -2.35 1.63
C GLN A 437 -13.88 -3.38 0.83
N ILE A 438 -12.65 -3.03 0.43
CA ILE A 438 -11.74 -3.93 -0.29
C ILE A 438 -11.43 -5.18 0.55
N LEU A 439 -11.09 -5.01 1.83
CA LEU A 439 -10.81 -6.13 2.75
C LEU A 439 -12.04 -7.03 2.96
N LYS A 440 -13.22 -6.45 3.16
CA LYS A 440 -14.48 -7.21 3.30
C LYS A 440 -14.81 -8.02 2.05
N GLU A 441 -14.58 -7.44 0.87
CA GLU A 441 -14.80 -8.11 -0.40
C GLU A 441 -13.81 -9.27 -0.59
N ALA A 442 -12.52 -9.07 -0.29
CA ALA A 442 -11.52 -10.14 -0.32
C ALA A 442 -11.88 -11.31 0.62
N LEU A 443 -12.30 -11.01 1.86
CA LEU A 443 -12.79 -12.03 2.80
C LEU A 443 -14.02 -12.79 2.26
N THR A 444 -14.94 -12.09 1.61
CA THR A 444 -16.14 -12.69 1.00
C THR A 444 -15.76 -13.64 -0.13
N ARG A 445 -14.79 -13.27 -0.97
CA ARG A 445 -14.26 -14.11 -2.06
C ARG A 445 -13.60 -15.37 -1.52
N LEU A 446 -12.73 -15.25 -0.52
CA LEU A 446 -12.06 -16.40 0.10
C LEU A 446 -13.07 -17.34 0.76
N LYS A 447 -14.10 -16.81 1.42
CA LYS A 447 -15.19 -17.61 1.99
C LYS A 447 -16.00 -18.35 0.93
N LYS A 448 -16.25 -17.72 -0.22
CA LYS A 448 -16.92 -18.36 -1.37
C LYS A 448 -16.05 -19.47 -1.95
N LEU A 449 -14.76 -19.20 -2.17
CA LEU A 449 -13.78 -20.19 -2.67
C LEU A 449 -13.70 -21.40 -1.74
N GLU A 450 -13.53 -21.19 -0.43
CA GLU A 450 -13.55 -22.24 0.58
C GLU A 450 -14.83 -23.08 0.47
N LYS A 451 -16.00 -22.44 0.46
CA LYS A 451 -17.29 -23.15 0.40
C LYS A 451 -17.41 -24.03 -0.84
N THR A 452 -16.96 -23.54 -2.01
CA THR A 452 -16.94 -24.31 -3.25
C THR A 452 -16.04 -25.53 -3.10
N MET A 453 -14.78 -25.34 -2.67
CA MET A 453 -13.81 -26.42 -2.50
C MET A 453 -14.28 -27.49 -1.50
N LEU A 454 -14.86 -27.09 -0.37
CA LEU A 454 -15.42 -28.02 0.62
C LEU A 454 -16.59 -28.82 0.04
N SER A 455 -17.41 -28.20 -0.81
CA SER A 455 -18.59 -28.84 -1.40
C SER A 455 -18.23 -29.89 -2.45
N GLU A 456 -17.20 -29.63 -3.24
CA GLU A 456 -16.69 -30.51 -4.30
C GLU A 456 -15.90 -31.68 -3.70
N ASN A 457 -15.22 -31.47 -2.58
CA ASN A 457 -14.31 -32.45 -1.98
C ASN A 457 -14.85 -33.13 -0.70
N LYS A 458 -16.16 -33.13 -0.46
CA LYS A 458 -16.79 -33.71 0.76
C LYS A 458 -16.36 -35.14 1.10
N HIS A 459 -16.00 -35.93 0.08
CA HIS A 459 -15.58 -37.32 0.19
C HIS A 459 -14.15 -37.48 0.73
N GLN A 460 -13.31 -36.45 0.59
CA GLN A 460 -11.95 -36.41 1.14
C GLN A 460 -11.90 -35.83 2.56
N LEU A 461 -12.97 -35.17 3.02
CA LEU A 461 -12.97 -34.49 4.31
C LEU A 461 -13.49 -35.40 5.43
N LEU A 462 -12.78 -35.46 6.56
CA LEU A 462 -13.20 -36.19 7.76
C LEU A 462 -13.29 -35.20 8.93
N THR A 463 -14.52 -34.98 9.40
CA THR A 463 -14.85 -34.08 10.51
C THR A 463 -15.13 -34.86 11.79
N MET A 464 -15.07 -34.21 12.95
CA MET A 464 -15.41 -34.84 14.23
C MET A 464 -16.86 -35.38 14.25
N SER A 465 -17.81 -34.66 13.64
CA SER A 465 -19.19 -35.16 13.49
C SER A 465 -19.27 -36.46 12.66
N LYS A 466 -18.45 -36.61 11.61
CA LYS A 466 -18.36 -37.85 10.83
C LYS A 466 -17.70 -38.97 11.63
N ILE A 467 -16.72 -38.66 12.48
CA ILE A 467 -16.09 -39.64 13.39
C ILE A 467 -17.15 -40.15 14.38
N LEU A 468 -17.73 -39.26 15.19
CA LEU A 468 -18.73 -39.60 16.20
C LEU A 468 -19.92 -40.40 15.64
N LYS A 469 -20.36 -40.10 14.41
CA LYS A 469 -21.44 -40.84 13.75
C LYS A 469 -21.06 -42.26 13.29
N ASN A 470 -19.83 -42.47 12.83
CA ASN A 470 -19.41 -43.75 12.21
C ASN A 470 -18.51 -44.57 13.15
N ASP A 471 -18.20 -44.05 14.34
CA ASP A 471 -17.36 -44.66 15.36
C ASP A 471 -17.91 -44.33 16.77
N PRO A 472 -19.13 -44.79 17.11
CA PRO A 472 -19.73 -44.51 18.42
C PRO A 472 -18.89 -45.09 19.56
N ALA A 473 -18.16 -46.18 19.32
CA ALA A 473 -17.27 -46.80 20.29
C ALA A 473 -16.21 -45.83 20.83
N PHE A 474 -15.71 -44.90 20.00
CA PHE A 474 -14.78 -43.87 20.45
C PHE A 474 -15.37 -43.04 21.60
N ALA A 475 -16.55 -42.46 21.40
CA ALA A 475 -17.16 -41.55 22.39
C ALA A 475 -17.82 -42.28 23.57
N GLU A 476 -18.41 -43.45 23.32
CA GLU A 476 -19.20 -44.17 24.32
C GLU A 476 -18.37 -45.07 25.21
N THR A 477 -17.21 -45.55 24.73
CA THR A 477 -16.41 -46.56 25.46
C THR A 477 -14.93 -46.22 25.56
N GLU A 478 -14.27 -45.88 24.45
CA GLU A 478 -12.81 -45.78 24.44
C GLU A 478 -12.30 -44.48 25.09
N LEU A 479 -12.91 -43.34 24.80
CA LEU A 479 -12.56 -42.06 25.40
C LEU A 479 -12.87 -42.02 26.90
N PRO A 480 -14.04 -42.47 27.39
CA PRO A 480 -14.29 -42.59 28.83
C PRO A 480 -13.34 -43.57 29.53
N SER A 481 -12.97 -44.68 28.88
CA SER A 481 -12.02 -45.66 29.45
C SER A 481 -10.64 -45.06 29.73
N LEU A 482 -10.27 -43.98 29.03
CA LEU A 482 -9.03 -43.27 29.25
C LEU A 482 -9.06 -42.53 30.59
N PHE A 483 -10.19 -41.91 30.97
CA PHE A 483 -10.31 -41.04 32.16
C PHE A 483 -11.00 -41.72 33.37
N SER A 484 -11.22 -43.04 33.33
CA SER A 484 -12.01 -43.79 34.32
C SER A 484 -11.41 -43.86 35.74
N ASN A 485 -10.21 -43.34 35.95
CA ASN A 485 -9.50 -43.36 37.24
C ASN A 485 -9.56 -42.01 38.00
N GLU A 486 -10.24 -41.00 37.45
CA GLU A 486 -10.35 -39.68 38.09
C GLU A 486 -11.56 -39.61 39.04
N ASP A 487 -11.37 -38.98 40.21
CA ASP A 487 -12.39 -38.74 41.23
C ASP A 487 -13.46 -37.74 40.72
N GLY A 488 -14.28 -38.13 39.75
CA GLY A 488 -15.46 -37.39 39.31
C GLY A 488 -15.21 -35.99 38.72
N GLU A 489 -13.98 -35.65 38.33
CA GLU A 489 -13.70 -34.40 37.60
C GLU A 489 -14.25 -34.50 36.17
N GLU A 490 -15.05 -33.52 35.74
CA GLU A 490 -15.52 -33.43 34.36
C GLU A 490 -14.35 -33.01 33.45
N VAL A 491 -13.92 -33.91 32.56
CA VAL A 491 -12.92 -33.59 31.53
C VAL A 491 -13.60 -32.77 30.43
N ILE A 492 -13.20 -31.51 30.30
CA ILE A 492 -13.68 -30.60 29.26
C ILE A 492 -12.66 -30.59 28.12
N PHE A 493 -13.09 -30.98 26.93
CA PHE A 493 -12.27 -30.86 25.72
C PHE A 493 -12.39 -29.46 25.15
N GLU A 494 -11.27 -28.79 24.95
CA GLU A 494 -11.26 -27.38 24.52
C GLU A 494 -11.64 -27.22 23.05
N SER A 495 -11.36 -28.24 22.23
CA SER A 495 -11.53 -28.13 20.78
C SER A 495 -11.78 -29.45 20.05
N THR A 496 -12.23 -29.36 18.80
CA THR A 496 -12.28 -30.53 17.89
C THR A 496 -10.90 -31.00 17.46
N TYR A 497 -9.87 -30.15 17.58
CA TYR A 497 -8.47 -30.49 17.37
C TYR A 497 -8.01 -31.51 18.42
N ASP A 498 -8.30 -31.25 19.70
CA ASP A 498 -7.91 -32.15 20.80
C ASP A 498 -8.59 -33.50 20.68
N LEU A 499 -9.90 -33.49 20.41
CA LEU A 499 -10.67 -34.72 20.19
C LEU A 499 -10.13 -35.56 19.02
N LEU A 500 -9.58 -34.91 17.98
CA LEU A 500 -9.02 -35.59 16.84
C LEU A 500 -7.68 -36.26 17.16
N ILE A 501 -6.83 -35.60 17.94
CA ILE A 501 -5.57 -36.17 18.46
C ILE A 501 -5.88 -37.39 19.34
N LEU A 502 -6.81 -37.24 20.28
CA LEU A 502 -7.22 -38.33 21.18
C LEU A 502 -7.82 -39.51 20.39
N TRP A 503 -8.61 -39.25 19.35
CA TRP A 503 -9.14 -40.29 18.48
C TRP A 503 -8.02 -41.07 17.79
N ILE A 504 -7.03 -40.38 17.21
CA ILE A 504 -5.89 -41.05 16.54
C ILE A 504 -5.06 -41.88 17.54
N LEU A 505 -4.74 -41.33 18.70
CA LEU A 505 -3.98 -42.03 19.74
C LEU A 505 -4.69 -43.32 20.20
N LEU A 506 -5.96 -43.20 20.59
CA LEU A 506 -6.74 -44.33 21.10
C LEU A 506 -6.93 -45.41 20.04
N LYS A 507 -7.26 -45.03 18.81
CA LYS A 507 -7.50 -45.97 17.71
C LYS A 507 -6.24 -46.69 17.28
N THR A 508 -5.10 -46.01 17.34
CA THR A 508 -3.80 -46.63 17.04
C THR A 508 -3.41 -47.61 18.14
N LYS A 509 -3.48 -47.20 19.42
CA LYS A 509 -3.12 -48.05 20.56
C LYS A 509 -3.99 -49.30 20.66
N LYS A 510 -5.29 -49.18 20.37
CA LYS A 510 -6.25 -50.30 20.40
C LYS A 510 -6.37 -51.06 19.08
N ASN A 511 -5.70 -50.59 18.01
CA ASN A 511 -5.86 -51.07 16.64
C ASN A 511 -7.35 -51.20 16.23
N SER A 512 -8.15 -50.18 16.56
CA SER A 512 -9.62 -50.21 16.50
C SER A 512 -10.22 -49.17 15.54
N TYR A 513 -9.48 -48.77 14.51
CA TYR A 513 -10.00 -47.91 13.45
C TYR A 513 -11.21 -48.57 12.75
N PRO A 514 -12.33 -47.84 12.56
CA PRO A 514 -13.42 -48.34 11.72
C PRO A 514 -12.93 -48.59 10.30
N THR A 515 -13.45 -49.62 9.62
CA THR A 515 -13.06 -49.98 8.23
C THR A 515 -13.11 -48.80 7.27
N LYS A 516 -14.08 -47.89 7.46
CA LYS A 516 -14.22 -46.67 6.64
C LYS A 516 -13.05 -45.68 6.79
N TYR A 517 -12.36 -45.72 7.92
CA TYR A 517 -11.30 -44.78 8.31
C TYR A 517 -9.94 -45.45 8.55
N GLU A 518 -9.76 -46.72 8.16
CA GLU A 518 -8.47 -47.43 8.18
C GLU A 518 -7.35 -46.66 7.46
N TRP A 519 -7.72 -45.87 6.44
CA TRP A 519 -6.77 -45.01 5.73
C TRP A 519 -6.06 -44.01 6.66
N VAL A 520 -6.70 -43.57 7.75
CA VAL A 520 -6.09 -42.67 8.74
C VAL A 520 -4.98 -43.43 9.48
N GLY A 521 -5.28 -44.62 9.99
CA GLY A 521 -4.29 -45.46 10.68
C GLY A 521 -3.10 -45.80 9.78
N GLN A 522 -3.35 -46.18 8.52
CA GLN A 522 -2.29 -46.46 7.54
C GLN A 522 -1.38 -45.24 7.30
N ARG A 523 -1.96 -44.03 7.18
CA ARG A 523 -1.15 -42.81 7.03
C ARG A 523 -0.42 -42.45 8.31
N TYR A 524 -1.04 -42.61 9.47
CA TYR A 524 -0.42 -42.31 10.76
C TYR A 524 0.80 -43.20 11.03
N THR A 525 0.71 -44.51 10.73
CA THR A 525 1.85 -45.44 10.86
C THR A 525 3.00 -45.12 9.91
N ASN A 526 2.69 -44.62 8.70
CA ASN A 526 3.70 -44.23 7.72
C ASN A 526 4.22 -42.79 7.91
N PHE A 527 3.60 -42.01 8.79
CA PHE A 527 4.03 -40.65 9.08
C PHE A 527 5.38 -40.69 9.81
N LYS A 528 6.31 -39.82 9.42
CA LYS A 528 7.66 -39.82 9.99
C LYS A 528 7.65 -39.07 11.32
N GLN A 529 8.23 -39.69 12.33
CA GLN A 529 8.37 -39.08 13.64
C GLN A 529 9.53 -38.06 13.62
N THR A 530 9.30 -36.89 14.20
CA THR A 530 10.30 -35.84 14.34
C THR A 530 11.24 -36.15 15.50
N ALA A 531 12.50 -35.72 15.40
CA ALA A 531 13.49 -35.92 16.48
C ALA A 531 13.29 -34.99 17.69
N TYR A 532 12.42 -33.99 17.57
CA TYR A 532 12.16 -32.96 18.58
C TYR A 532 10.69 -32.98 18.99
N ILE A 533 10.46 -32.98 20.32
CA ILE A 533 9.14 -32.91 20.93
C ILE A 533 8.74 -31.44 21.08
N SER A 534 7.62 -31.06 20.48
CA SER A 534 7.06 -29.72 20.52
C SER A 534 6.62 -29.30 21.92
N ASP A 535 6.61 -27.99 22.19
CA ASP A 535 6.05 -27.46 23.44
C ASP A 535 4.53 -27.66 23.50
N ASP A 536 3.85 -27.67 22.35
CA ASP A 536 2.43 -28.01 22.23
C ASP A 536 2.15 -29.44 22.70
N ALA A 537 3.00 -30.40 22.36
CA ALA A 537 2.89 -31.78 22.84
C ALA A 537 3.07 -31.88 24.36
N LYS A 538 3.98 -31.09 24.94
CA LYS A 538 4.15 -31.04 26.40
C LYS A 538 2.91 -30.47 27.08
N ALA A 539 2.38 -29.36 26.57
CA ALA A 539 1.17 -28.74 27.10
C ALA A 539 -0.04 -29.69 26.98
N PHE A 540 -0.21 -30.34 25.83
CA PHE A 540 -1.28 -31.31 25.60
C PHE A 540 -1.15 -32.53 26.51
N HIS A 541 0.07 -33.06 26.68
CA HIS A 541 0.34 -34.20 27.56
C HIS A 541 0.05 -33.84 29.02
N THR A 542 0.47 -32.67 29.47
CA THR A 542 0.13 -32.19 30.83
C THR A 542 -1.38 -32.00 30.99
N ALA A 543 -2.08 -31.45 30.00
CA ALA A 543 -3.52 -31.19 30.09
C ALA A 543 -4.37 -32.48 30.18
N TYR A 544 -3.99 -33.55 29.46
CA TYR A 544 -4.84 -34.75 29.32
C TYR A 544 -4.25 -36.03 29.91
N PHE A 545 -2.95 -36.08 30.20
CA PHE A 545 -2.24 -37.32 30.56
C PHE A 545 -1.28 -37.17 31.76
N GLU A 546 -1.21 -36.03 32.45
CA GLU A 546 -0.29 -35.81 33.59
C GLU A 546 -0.41 -36.87 34.70
N LYS A 547 -1.62 -37.44 34.87
CA LYS A 547 -1.94 -38.47 35.87
C LYS A 547 -1.99 -39.89 35.30
N GLN A 548 -1.61 -40.08 34.03
CA GLN A 548 -1.70 -41.37 33.31
C GLN A 548 -0.34 -41.81 32.80
N ASP A 549 0.18 -42.93 33.31
CA ASP A 549 1.49 -43.49 32.91
C ASP A 549 1.47 -44.19 31.53
N ASP A 550 0.34 -44.19 30.84
CA ASP A 550 0.05 -45.13 29.75
C ASP A 550 0.17 -44.52 28.34
N VAL A 551 0.51 -43.23 28.22
CA VAL A 551 0.70 -42.52 26.94
C VAL A 551 2.00 -41.72 26.99
N ASP A 552 2.94 -42.06 26.11
CA ASP A 552 4.24 -41.37 26.05
C ASP A 552 4.12 -40.02 25.34
N LEU A 553 4.91 -39.05 25.78
CA LEU A 553 5.00 -37.72 25.20
C LEU A 553 5.40 -37.77 23.71
N ALA A 554 6.23 -38.75 23.32
CA ALA A 554 6.61 -38.96 21.93
C ALA A 554 5.44 -39.44 21.04
N GLU A 555 4.47 -40.18 21.60
CA GLU A 555 3.26 -40.61 20.88
C GLU A 555 2.32 -39.43 20.68
N VAL A 556 2.16 -38.59 21.72
CA VAL A 556 1.36 -37.36 21.67
C VAL A 556 1.92 -36.41 20.61
N ASP A 557 3.24 -36.17 20.61
CA ASP A 557 3.88 -35.31 19.62
C ASP A 557 3.68 -35.85 18.20
N HIS A 558 3.83 -37.17 18.00
CA HIS A 558 3.59 -37.81 16.70
C HIS A 558 2.14 -37.62 16.21
N ALA A 559 1.16 -37.75 17.10
CA ALA A 559 -0.26 -37.51 16.80
C ALA A 559 -0.54 -36.03 16.47
N ILE A 560 0.02 -35.10 17.23
CA ILE A 560 -0.09 -33.66 16.98
C ILE A 560 0.46 -33.32 15.60
N GLN A 561 1.69 -33.72 15.29
CA GLN A 561 2.32 -33.41 14.00
C GLN A 561 1.54 -34.03 12.84
N PHE A 562 1.05 -35.26 13.01
CA PHE A 562 0.17 -35.86 12.00
C PHE A 562 -1.09 -35.04 11.78
N VAL A 563 -1.76 -34.59 12.84
CA VAL A 563 -2.97 -33.77 12.71
C VAL A 563 -2.65 -32.44 12.04
N VAL A 564 -1.57 -31.77 12.42
CA VAL A 564 -1.13 -30.49 11.82
C VAL A 564 -0.89 -30.65 10.31
N ASP A 565 -0.16 -31.69 9.90
CA ASP A 565 0.21 -31.90 8.50
C ASP A 565 -0.93 -32.43 7.62
N ASN A 566 -1.99 -32.97 8.22
CA ASN A 566 -3.07 -33.65 7.50
C ASN A 566 -4.45 -33.07 7.73
N SER A 567 -4.54 -31.95 8.45
CA SER A 567 -5.79 -31.22 8.67
C SER A 567 -5.65 -29.75 8.35
N PHE A 568 -6.79 -29.06 8.38
CA PHE A 568 -6.84 -27.62 8.48
C PHE A 568 -7.94 -27.27 9.50
N THR A 569 -7.76 -26.15 10.21
CA THR A 569 -8.73 -25.69 11.21
C THR A 569 -9.57 -24.57 10.63
N ARG A 570 -10.86 -24.83 10.48
CA ARG A 570 -11.83 -23.87 9.95
C ARG A 570 -12.41 -23.03 11.09
N THR A 571 -12.06 -21.75 11.11
CA THR A 571 -12.60 -20.79 12.07
C THR A 571 -13.86 -20.13 11.53
N SER A 572 -14.95 -20.23 12.29
CA SER A 572 -16.18 -19.47 12.07
C SER A 572 -16.45 -18.54 13.25
N SER A 573 -17.43 -17.64 13.13
CA SER A 573 -17.78 -16.68 14.19
C SER A 573 -18.20 -17.33 15.52
N THR A 574 -18.49 -18.63 15.54
CA THR A 574 -19.04 -19.33 16.71
C THR A 574 -18.42 -20.69 16.99
N THR A 575 -17.61 -21.24 16.08
CA THR A 575 -17.04 -22.58 16.21
C THR A 575 -15.72 -22.69 15.45
N GLU A 576 -14.79 -23.46 16.00
CA GLU A 576 -13.60 -23.94 15.31
C GLU A 576 -13.72 -25.44 15.06
N GLU A 577 -13.53 -25.85 13.81
CA GLU A 577 -13.61 -27.25 13.39
C GLU A 577 -12.33 -27.66 12.69
N THR A 578 -11.59 -28.61 13.28
CA THR A 578 -10.45 -29.26 12.64
C THR A 578 -10.91 -30.41 11.77
N ILE A 579 -10.46 -30.41 10.51
CA ILE A 579 -10.93 -31.33 9.49
C ILE A 579 -9.74 -32.05 8.86
N LEU A 580 -9.67 -33.37 9.01
CA LEU A 580 -8.69 -34.20 8.30
C LEU A 580 -9.01 -34.23 6.80
N VAL A 581 -7.96 -34.14 6.00
CA VAL A 581 -8.04 -34.19 4.54
C VAL A 581 -7.35 -35.46 4.05
N ARG A 582 -8.13 -36.28 3.34
CA ARG A 582 -7.63 -37.44 2.64
C ARG A 582 -6.95 -36.98 1.34
N LYS A 583 -5.65 -37.25 1.23
CA LYS A 583 -4.90 -37.14 -0.04
C LYS A 583 -5.38 -38.18 -1.04
#